data_AF-A0AAE0RD03-F1
#
_entry.id   AF-A0AAE0RD03-F1
#
_cell.length_a   1.000
_cell.length_b   1.000
_cell.length_c   1.000
_cell.angle_alpha   90.00
_cell.angle_beta   90.00
_cell.angle_gamma   90.00
#
_symmetry.space_group_name_H-M   'P 1'
#
loop_
_entity.id
_entity.type
_entity.pdbx_description
1 polymer ?
#
loop_
_entity_poly.entity_id
_entity_poly.type
_entity_poly.pdbx_seq_one_letter_code
_entity_poly.pdbx_strand_id
1 'polypeptide(L)'
;MARFGLWVAALGLVCLIAAVTSESAPETSGENICARYFDDGTTMTIARVFDMIAINFRDYVPVFGTELIRDFMKYADSNRDDRLNQAECEHLIQYIKQRAPAQSKK
;
A
#
# COMPACT_ATOMS: atom_id res chain seq x y z
N MET A 1 -7.40 5.91 63.99
CA MET A 1 -6.84 4.72 63.29
C MET A 1 -7.32 4.77 61.84
N ALA A 2 -6.38 4.60 60.90
CA ALA A 2 -6.60 4.19 59.50
C ALA A 2 -7.58 5.03 58.63
N ARG A 3 -7.28 5.43 57.40
CA ARG A 3 -6.21 5.05 56.47
C ARG A 3 -6.33 6.02 55.29
N PHE A 4 -5.18 6.45 54.79
CA PHE A 4 -4.96 6.96 53.44
C PHE A 4 -5.83 6.24 52.40
N GLY A 5 -6.44 6.99 51.49
CA GLY A 5 -7.23 6.40 50.41
C GLY A 5 -7.68 7.43 49.38
N LEU A 6 -6.77 7.68 48.43
CA LEU A 6 -7.10 7.96 47.02
C LEU A 6 -7.59 9.39 46.69
N TRP A 7 -6.67 10.34 46.84
CA TRP A 7 -6.54 11.47 45.91
C TRP A 7 -5.90 10.99 44.59
N VAL A 8 -6.63 10.25 43.75
CA VAL A 8 -6.21 10.00 42.35
C VAL A 8 -7.45 9.77 41.49
N ALA A 9 -8.11 10.84 41.04
CA ALA A 9 -9.16 10.70 40.02
C ALA A 9 -9.37 11.97 39.18
N ALA A 10 -8.34 12.80 38.99
CA ALA A 10 -8.43 14.03 38.21
C ALA A 10 -7.32 14.18 37.15
N LEU A 11 -6.92 13.06 36.53
CA LEU A 11 -5.98 13.03 35.39
C LEU A 11 -6.43 12.08 34.27
N GLY A 12 -7.72 11.73 34.22
CA GLY A 12 -8.26 10.77 33.26
C GLY A 12 -8.91 11.38 32.00
N LEU A 13 -8.91 12.70 31.84
CA LEU A 13 -9.70 13.38 30.80
C LEU A 13 -8.86 14.24 29.83
N VAL A 14 -7.64 13.81 29.51
CA VAL A 14 -6.75 14.51 28.55
C VAL A 14 -6.15 13.57 27.49
N CYS A 15 -6.65 12.33 27.34
CA CYS A 15 -6.15 11.40 26.30
C CYS A 15 -7.20 10.96 25.27
N LEU A 16 -8.33 11.67 25.15
CA LEU A 16 -9.37 11.36 24.16
C LEU A 16 -9.47 12.38 23.01
N ILE A 17 -8.39 13.12 22.75
CA ILE A 17 -8.27 14.00 21.59
C ILE A 17 -6.94 13.72 20.86
N ALA A 18 -6.72 12.46 20.50
CA ALA A 18 -5.62 12.04 19.63
C ALA A 18 -6.06 10.99 18.61
N ALA A 19 -7.36 10.96 18.28
CA ALA A 19 -7.92 10.05 17.26
C ALA A 19 -8.47 10.81 16.04
N VAL A 20 -8.00 12.05 15.81
CA VAL A 20 -8.24 12.78 14.57
C VAL A 20 -6.89 13.25 14.06
N THR A 21 -6.33 12.40 13.19
CA THR A 21 -5.31 12.60 12.14
C THR A 21 -4.39 11.38 12.10
N SER A 22 -4.94 10.19 11.84
CA SER A 22 -4.20 9.30 10.95
C SER A 22 -4.47 9.79 9.54
N GLU A 23 -3.90 10.96 9.23
CA GLU A 23 -3.38 11.19 7.89
C GLU A 23 -2.58 9.93 7.59
N SER A 24 -3.04 9.19 6.59
CA SER A 24 -2.38 8.00 6.10
C SER A 24 -1.01 8.46 5.62
N ALA A 25 -0.04 8.49 6.54
CA ALA A 25 1.35 8.68 6.23
C ALA A 25 1.65 7.66 5.12
N PRO A 26 2.16 8.08 3.95
CA PRO A 26 2.43 7.16 2.87
C PRO A 26 3.38 6.11 3.43
N GLU A 27 2.90 4.87 3.59
CA GLU A 27 3.63 3.80 4.26
C GLU A 27 5.03 3.72 3.64
N THR A 28 5.98 4.18 4.43
CA THR A 28 7.34 4.44 3.99
C THR A 28 7.98 3.10 3.66
N SER A 29 8.24 2.88 2.37
CA SER A 29 9.33 2.07 1.81
C SER A 29 9.90 0.98 2.74
N GLY A 30 9.33 -0.22 2.68
CA GLY A 30 9.89 -1.39 3.35
C GLY A 30 8.96 -2.59 3.36
N GLU A 31 7.66 -2.36 3.23
CA GLU A 31 6.67 -3.42 3.17
C GLU A 31 6.66 -4.07 1.78
N ASN A 32 6.68 -5.40 1.74
CA ASN A 32 6.54 -6.16 0.51
C ASN A 32 5.11 -5.98 -0.01
N ILE A 33 4.89 -4.91 -0.78
CA ILE A 33 3.59 -4.54 -1.33
C ILE A 33 2.97 -5.74 -2.06
N CYS A 34 3.78 -6.53 -2.78
CA CYS A 34 3.31 -7.69 -3.53
C CYS A 34 2.66 -8.76 -2.64
N ALA A 35 3.26 -9.05 -1.48
CA ALA A 35 2.76 -10.09 -0.57
C ALA A 35 1.35 -9.80 -0.03
N ARG A 36 0.94 -8.53 0.06
CA ARG A 36 -0.40 -8.14 0.50
C ARG A 36 -1.50 -8.47 -0.51
N TYR A 37 -1.14 -8.72 -1.76
CA TYR A 37 -2.08 -8.92 -2.87
C TYR A 37 -2.00 -10.32 -3.49
N PHE A 38 -1.19 -11.24 -2.94
CA PHE A 38 -1.20 -12.62 -3.42
C PHE A 38 -2.50 -13.35 -3.09
N ASP A 39 -2.95 -14.15 -4.05
CA ASP A 39 -4.03 -15.10 -3.91
C ASP A 39 -3.42 -16.43 -3.41
N ASP A 40 -3.81 -16.84 -2.19
CA ASP A 40 -3.50 -18.14 -1.56
C ASP A 40 -2.01 -18.57 -1.51
N GLY A 41 -1.06 -17.65 -1.62
CA GLY A 41 0.32 -17.89 -1.19
C GLY A 41 1.40 -17.16 -1.97
N THR A 42 1.49 -17.35 -3.29
CA THR A 42 2.72 -16.98 -4.05
C THR A 42 2.49 -16.23 -5.36
N THR A 43 1.24 -16.10 -5.81
CA THR A 43 0.92 -15.42 -7.07
C THR A 43 -0.30 -14.52 -6.88
N MET A 44 -0.40 -13.45 -7.66
CA MET A 44 -1.57 -12.57 -7.71
C MET A 44 -2.22 -12.62 -9.08
N THR A 45 -3.54 -12.65 -9.10
CA THR A 45 -4.34 -12.52 -10.33
C THR A 45 -4.33 -11.08 -10.85
N ILE A 46 -4.68 -10.89 -12.14
CA ILE A 46 -4.82 -9.57 -12.77
C ILE A 46 -5.72 -8.61 -11.95
N ALA A 47 -6.80 -9.13 -11.36
CA ALA A 47 -7.70 -8.34 -10.52
C ALA A 47 -6.96 -7.78 -9.28
N ARG A 48 -6.15 -8.61 -8.62
CA ARG A 48 -5.32 -8.19 -7.49
C ARG A 48 -4.22 -7.22 -7.88
N VAL A 49 -3.64 -7.38 -9.07
CA VAL A 49 -2.69 -6.41 -9.63
C VAL A 49 -3.37 -5.05 -9.78
N PHE A 50 -4.62 -5.02 -10.27
CA PHE A 50 -5.37 -3.78 -10.38
C PHE A 50 -5.60 -3.10 -9.03
N ASP A 51 -6.05 -3.87 -8.04
CA ASP A 51 -6.24 -3.37 -6.68
C ASP A 51 -4.94 -2.78 -6.12
N MET A 52 -3.82 -3.49 -6.30
CA MET A 52 -2.50 -3.04 -5.84
C MET A 52 -2.12 -1.69 -6.46
N ILE A 53 -2.26 -1.54 -7.78
CA ILE A 53 -1.88 -0.29 -8.45
C ILE A 53 -2.86 0.83 -8.05
N ALA A 54 -4.16 0.56 -8.00
CA ALA A 54 -5.18 1.55 -7.64
C ALA A 54 -5.06 2.08 -6.21
N ILE A 55 -4.63 1.23 -5.26
CA ILE A 55 -4.48 1.61 -3.85
C ILE A 55 -3.12 2.23 -3.58
N ASN A 56 -2.04 1.60 -4.04
CA ASN A 56 -0.67 1.98 -3.64
C ASN A 56 0.07 2.84 -4.67
N PHE A 57 -0.39 2.87 -5.90
CA PHE A 57 0.32 3.54 -7.01
C PHE A 57 -0.56 4.54 -7.75
N ARG A 58 -1.67 4.99 -7.14
CA ARG A 58 -2.58 5.98 -7.73
C ARG A 58 -1.89 7.27 -8.15
N ASP A 59 -0.91 7.73 -7.36
CA ASP A 59 -0.15 8.94 -7.66
C ASP A 59 0.80 8.78 -8.86
N TYR A 60 1.17 7.53 -9.18
CA TYR A 60 2.02 7.17 -10.32
C TYR A 60 1.18 6.87 -11.56
N VAL A 61 -0.07 6.40 -11.37
CA VAL A 61 -1.00 6.00 -12.43
C VAL A 61 -2.33 6.72 -12.22
N PRO A 62 -2.41 8.03 -12.54
CA PRO A 62 -3.62 8.82 -12.28
C PRO A 62 -4.82 8.41 -13.16
N VAL A 63 -4.56 7.77 -14.31
CA VAL A 63 -5.59 7.31 -15.24
C VAL A 63 -5.52 5.78 -15.37
N PHE A 64 -6.43 5.11 -14.68
CA PHE A 64 -6.61 3.66 -14.77
C PHE A 64 -7.50 3.29 -15.96
N GLY A 65 -6.87 3.13 -17.13
CA GLY A 65 -7.50 2.52 -18.29
C GLY A 65 -7.27 1.01 -18.34
N THR A 66 -8.24 0.24 -18.83
CA THR A 66 -8.10 -1.21 -19.07
C THR A 66 -6.96 -1.55 -20.03
N GLU A 67 -6.65 -0.66 -20.96
CA GLU A 67 -5.51 -0.79 -21.90
C GLU A 67 -4.16 -0.72 -21.18
N LEU A 68 -4.00 0.24 -20.25
CA LEU A 68 -2.76 0.40 -19.49
C LEU A 68 -2.48 -0.81 -18.59
N ILE A 69 -3.53 -1.39 -18.00
CA ILE A 69 -3.42 -2.61 -17.19
C ILE A 69 -2.95 -3.79 -18.05
N ARG A 70 -3.52 -3.93 -19.25
CA ARG A 70 -3.10 -4.97 -20.19
C ARG A 70 -1.64 -4.81 -20.58
N ASP A 71 -1.18 -3.57 -20.77
CA ASP A 71 0.23 -3.29 -21.07
C ASP A 71 1.15 -3.56 -19.87
N PHE A 72 0.70 -3.26 -18.65
CA PHE A 72 1.41 -3.63 -17.42
C PHE A 72 1.53 -5.15 -17.27
N MET A 73 0.44 -5.89 -17.47
CA MET A 73 0.48 -7.35 -17.41
C MET A 73 1.42 -7.92 -18.47
N LYS A 74 1.34 -7.47 -19.73
CA LYS A 74 2.26 -7.90 -20.79
C LYS A 74 3.74 -7.65 -20.47
N TYR A 75 4.03 -6.60 -19.70
CA TYR A 75 5.40 -6.24 -19.33
C TYR A 75 5.90 -6.99 -18.11
N ALA A 76 5.02 -7.24 -17.14
CA ALA A 76 5.36 -7.85 -15.86
C ALA A 76 5.29 -9.38 -15.88
N ASP A 77 4.28 -9.95 -16.55
CA ASP A 77 4.05 -11.38 -16.69
C ASP A 77 5.05 -11.96 -17.70
N SER A 78 6.18 -12.43 -17.17
CA SER A 78 7.32 -12.89 -17.97
C SER A 78 7.12 -14.31 -18.47
N ASN A 79 6.39 -15.13 -17.71
CA ASN A 79 6.11 -16.53 -18.01
C ASN A 79 4.79 -16.74 -18.77
N ARG A 80 3.97 -15.69 -18.93
CA ARG A 80 2.68 -15.63 -19.65
C ARG A 80 1.62 -16.54 -19.04
N ASP A 81 1.56 -16.59 -17.71
CA ASP A 81 0.58 -17.41 -16.98
C ASP A 81 -0.67 -16.62 -16.50
N ASP A 82 -0.79 -15.36 -16.92
CA ASP A 82 -1.86 -14.42 -16.52
C ASP A 82 -1.90 -14.14 -15.01
N ARG A 83 -0.81 -14.43 -14.28
CA ARG A 83 -0.62 -14.14 -12.86
C ARG A 83 0.75 -13.48 -12.69
N LEU A 84 0.96 -12.84 -11.55
CA LEU A 84 2.29 -12.33 -11.19
C LEU A 84 2.77 -13.02 -9.92
N ASN A 85 3.96 -13.61 -9.99
CA ASN A 85 4.68 -14.03 -8.79
C ASN A 85 5.40 -12.83 -8.14
N GLN A 86 6.14 -13.08 -7.05
CA GLN A 86 6.89 -12.06 -6.32
C GLN A 86 7.86 -11.27 -7.20
N ALA A 87 8.68 -11.94 -7.99
CA ALA A 87 9.68 -11.27 -8.83
C ALA A 87 9.02 -10.41 -9.92
N GLU A 88 7.94 -10.91 -10.52
CA GLU A 88 7.20 -10.23 -11.58
C GLU A 88 6.45 -9.00 -11.05
N CYS A 89 5.87 -9.11 -9.85
CA CYS A 89 5.26 -7.97 -9.18
C CYS A 89 6.30 -6.90 -8.80
N GLU A 90 7.46 -7.29 -8.27
CA GLU A 90 8.54 -6.34 -7.97
C GLU A 90 9.01 -5.62 -9.25
N HIS A 91 9.14 -6.36 -10.35
CA HIS A 91 9.50 -5.79 -11.65
C HIS A 91 8.44 -4.78 -12.13
N LEU A 92 7.15 -5.09 -11.97
CA LEU A 92 6.06 -4.16 -12.28
C LEU A 92 6.12 -2.89 -11.43
N ILE A 93 6.36 -3.01 -10.13
CA ILE A 93 6.48 -1.86 -9.22
C ILE A 93 7.64 -0.95 -9.65
N GLN A 94 8.80 -1.53 -9.98
CA GLN A 94 9.94 -0.77 -10.49
C GLN A 94 9.60 -0.04 -11.79
N TYR A 95 8.93 -0.74 -12.72
CA TYR A 95 8.49 -0.15 -13.97
C TYR A 95 7.55 1.05 -13.77
N ILE A 96 6.54 0.91 -12.91
CA ILE A 96 5.60 2.00 -12.60
C ILE A 96 6.33 3.20 -12.00
N LYS A 97 7.24 2.96 -11.05
CA LYS A 97 8.05 4.01 -10.41
C LYS A 97 8.98 4.72 -11.39
N GLN A 98 9.54 4.00 -12.36
CA GLN A 98 10.43 4.56 -13.39
C GLN A 98 9.67 5.31 -14.49
N ARG A 99 8.44 4.88 -14.81
CA ARG A 99 7.62 5.48 -15.87
C ARG A 99 6.92 6.76 -15.43
N ALA A 100 6.72 6.96 -14.14
CA ALA A 100 6.26 8.26 -13.65
C ALA A 100 7.33 9.32 -13.97
N PRO A 101 6.95 10.50 -14.51
CA PRO A 101 7.86 11.63 -14.48
C PRO A 101 8.22 11.82 -13.02
N ALA A 102 9.51 11.72 -12.68
CA ALA A 102 10.02 11.99 -11.35
C ALA A 102 9.24 13.18 -10.82
N GLN A 103 8.36 12.96 -9.82
CA GLN A 103 7.60 14.06 -9.26
C GLN A 103 8.64 15.07 -8.85
N SER A 104 8.67 16.15 -9.62
CA SER A 104 9.66 17.20 -9.54
C SER A 104 9.60 17.65 -8.10
N LYS A 105 10.66 17.34 -7.34
CA LYS A 105 10.91 17.88 -6.01
C LYS A 105 10.64 19.39 -6.12
N LYS A 106 9.50 19.82 -5.62
CA LYS A 106 9.22 21.22 -5.32
C LYS A 106 9.37 21.40 -3.83
#